data_AF-A0A1V4UMF5-F1
#
_entry.id   AF-A0A1V4UMF5-F1
#
_cell.length_a   1.000
_cell.length_b   1.000
_cell.length_c   1.000
_cell.angle_alpha   90.00
_cell.angle_beta   90.00
_cell.angle_gamma   90.00
#
_symmetry.space_group_name_H-M   'P 1'
#
loop_
_entity.id
_entity.type
_entity.pdbx_description
1 polymer ?
#
loop_
_entity_poly.entity_id
_entity_poly.type
_entity_poly.pdbx_seq_one_letter_code
_entity_poly.pdbx_strand_id
1 'polypeptide(L)'
;MNKTILASGPATQTVEAVKSLIAYHNHGHEPQEMPPFYRLTAEMVLVQSNKGDVYYVTTPGACSCPAAMYNPGKPCKHQRTYYPQLAKTTPEPVDSIRPDMRGFRPFSLLPGEEVA
;
A
#
# COMPACT_ATOMS: atom_id res chain seq x y z
N MET A 1 -28.01 -14.10 -31.73
CA MET A 1 -28.21 -14.44 -30.31
C MET A 1 -26.88 -14.37 -29.57
N ASN A 2 -26.58 -13.15 -29.15
CA ASN A 2 -25.62 -12.66 -28.17
C ASN A 2 -25.41 -13.63 -27.00
N LYS A 3 -24.24 -14.27 -26.97
CA LYS A 3 -23.76 -15.06 -25.84
C LYS A 3 -22.89 -14.13 -24.99
N THR A 4 -23.46 -13.58 -23.93
CA THR A 4 -22.73 -12.83 -22.91
C THR A 4 -21.86 -13.81 -22.16
N ILE A 5 -20.64 -14.05 -22.65
CA ILE A 5 -19.67 -14.83 -21.90
C ILE A 5 -19.08 -13.89 -20.84
N LEU A 6 -19.68 -13.88 -19.66
CA LEU A 6 -19.05 -13.38 -18.42
C LEU A 6 -17.90 -14.34 -18.03
N ALA A 7 -16.94 -14.59 -18.94
CA ALA A 7 -15.75 -15.39 -18.70
C ALA A 7 -14.53 -14.53 -18.36
N SER A 8 -14.75 -13.36 -17.73
CA SER A 8 -13.65 -12.72 -17.01
C SER A 8 -13.54 -13.40 -15.64
N GLY A 9 -13.11 -14.66 -15.60
CA GLY A 9 -12.56 -15.22 -14.36
C GLY A 9 -11.39 -14.36 -13.88
N PRO A 10 -10.95 -14.49 -12.62
CA PRO A 10 -9.78 -13.74 -12.14
C PRO A 10 -8.60 -13.95 -13.11
N ALA A 11 -7.95 -12.86 -13.53
CA ALA A 11 -6.82 -12.93 -14.44
C ALA A 11 -5.62 -13.57 -13.73
N THR A 12 -5.45 -14.86 -13.94
CA THR A 12 -4.46 -15.69 -13.25
C THR A 12 -3.33 -16.07 -14.19
N GLN A 13 -2.09 -15.90 -13.74
CA GLN A 13 -0.92 -16.36 -14.48
C GLN A 13 -0.59 -17.81 -14.08
N THR A 14 -0.26 -18.64 -15.07
CA THR A 14 0.21 -20.02 -14.83
C THR A 14 1.64 -20.00 -14.30
N VAL A 15 1.99 -21.06 -13.56
CA VAL A 15 3.35 -21.30 -13.03
C VAL A 15 4.42 -21.18 -14.12
N GLU A 16 4.19 -21.80 -15.28
CA GLU A 16 5.13 -21.81 -16.41
C GLU A 16 5.36 -20.41 -16.99
N ALA A 17 4.30 -19.62 -17.14
CA ALA A 17 4.40 -18.24 -17.61
C ALA A 17 5.15 -17.36 -16.61
N VAL A 18 4.99 -17.58 -15.31
CA VAL A 18 5.74 -16.85 -14.29
C VAL A 18 7.22 -17.24 -14.30
N LYS A 19 7.55 -18.52 -14.51
CA LYS A 19 8.94 -18.96 -14.63
C LYS A 19 9.66 -18.28 -15.78
N SER A 20 9.05 -18.28 -16.98
CA SER A 20 9.65 -17.61 -18.15
C SER A 20 9.77 -16.10 -17.94
N LEU A 21 8.81 -15.49 -17.27
CA LEU A 21 8.84 -14.07 -16.93
C LEU A 21 9.98 -13.76 -15.95
N ILE A 22 10.14 -14.54 -14.88
CA ILE A 22 11.22 -14.37 -13.91
C ILE A 22 12.58 -14.57 -14.59
N ALA A 23 12.72 -15.60 -15.43
CA ALA A 23 13.94 -15.83 -16.18
C ALA A 23 14.29 -14.65 -17.10
N TYR A 24 13.30 -14.08 -17.79
CA TYR A 24 13.49 -12.87 -18.60
C TYR A 24 13.91 -11.66 -17.75
N HIS A 25 13.27 -11.47 -16.60
CA HIS A 25 13.56 -10.34 -15.72
C HIS A 25 14.94 -10.43 -15.05
N ASN A 26 15.39 -11.63 -14.72
CA ASN A 26 16.70 -11.88 -14.10
C ASN A 26 17.83 -12.10 -15.13
N HIS A 27 17.69 -11.56 -16.35
CA HIS A 27 18.69 -11.70 -17.42
C HIS A 27 19.12 -13.15 -17.72
N GLY A 28 18.19 -14.11 -17.62
CA GLY A 28 18.42 -15.51 -17.91
C GLY A 28 18.74 -16.41 -16.72
N HIS A 29 18.77 -15.87 -15.49
CA HIS A 29 18.88 -16.70 -14.29
C HIS A 29 17.51 -17.27 -13.90
N GLU A 30 17.33 -18.57 -14.13
CA GLU A 30 16.15 -19.29 -13.66
C GLU A 30 16.12 -19.35 -12.12
N PRO A 31 14.96 -19.12 -11.50
CA PRO A 31 14.80 -19.32 -10.06
C PRO A 31 14.88 -20.82 -9.77
N GLN A 32 15.86 -21.22 -8.94
CA GLN A 32 16.10 -22.61 -8.56
C GLN A 32 14.90 -23.23 -7.81
N GLU A 33 14.16 -22.40 -7.08
CA GLU A 33 12.88 -22.75 -6.48
C GLU A 33 11.87 -21.63 -6.76
N MET A 34 10.65 -22.00 -7.09
CA MET A 34 9.62 -21.04 -7.47
C MET A 34 9.12 -20.33 -6.21
N PRO A 35 9.33 -19.01 -6.06
CA PRO A 35 9.12 -18.36 -4.79
C PRO A 35 7.62 -18.16 -4.50
N PRO A 36 7.21 -18.15 -3.22
CA PRO A 36 5.82 -17.92 -2.82
C PRO A 36 5.37 -16.48 -3.13
N PHE A 37 6.30 -15.54 -3.22
CA PHE A 37 6.07 -14.20 -3.69
C PHE A 37 7.25 -13.72 -4.52
N TYR A 38 6.99 -12.99 -5.59
CA TYR A 38 8.01 -12.41 -6.45
C TYR A 38 7.69 -10.95 -6.74
N ARG A 39 8.66 -10.06 -6.53
CA ARG A 39 8.53 -8.63 -6.86
C ARG A 39 9.15 -8.39 -8.23
N LEU A 40 8.34 -8.03 -9.23
CA LEU A 40 8.87 -7.58 -10.53
C LEU A 40 9.34 -6.14 -10.48
N THR A 41 8.57 -5.29 -9.81
CA THR A 41 8.84 -3.86 -9.70
C THR A 41 8.43 -3.38 -8.31
N ALA A 42 8.73 -2.13 -7.97
CA ALA A 42 8.32 -1.54 -6.70
C ALA A 42 6.78 -1.55 -6.51
N GLU A 43 6.02 -1.58 -7.60
CA GLU A 43 4.56 -1.46 -7.60
C GLU A 43 3.82 -2.72 -8.07
N MET A 44 4.55 -3.79 -8.44
CA MET A 44 3.94 -5.03 -8.91
C MET A 44 4.56 -6.27 -8.26
N VAL A 45 3.71 -7.02 -7.55
CA VAL A 45 4.06 -8.26 -6.85
C VAL A 45 3.21 -9.41 -7.40
N LEU A 46 3.87 -10.51 -7.74
CA LEU A 46 3.24 -11.80 -7.99
C LEU A 46 3.15 -12.58 -6.68
N VAL A 47 1.96 -13.08 -6.37
CA VAL A 47 1.70 -13.86 -5.16
C VAL A 47 1.16 -15.21 -5.54
N GLN A 48 1.80 -16.27 -5.05
CA GLN A 48 1.37 -17.64 -5.29
C GLN A 48 0.05 -17.92 -4.54
N SER A 49 -0.86 -18.65 -5.17
CA SER A 49 -2.03 -19.20 -4.49
C SER A 49 -1.63 -20.28 -3.47
N ASN A 50 -2.46 -20.52 -2.44
CA ASN A 50 -2.22 -21.59 -1.47
C ASN A 50 -2.14 -22.99 -2.12
N LYS A 51 -2.73 -23.17 -3.31
CA LYS A 51 -2.68 -24.43 -4.05
C LYS A 51 -1.39 -24.59 -4.86
N GLY A 52 -0.65 -23.51 -5.09
CA GLY A 52 0.59 -23.52 -5.87
C GLY A 52 0.42 -23.44 -7.38
N ASP A 53 -0.81 -23.60 -7.89
CA ASP A 53 -1.09 -23.75 -9.34
C ASP A 53 -1.04 -22.43 -10.13
N VAL A 54 -1.20 -21.31 -9.42
CA VAL A 54 -1.52 -20.01 -10.00
C VAL A 54 -0.84 -18.89 -9.24
N TYR A 55 -0.42 -17.85 -9.95
CA TYR A 55 0.02 -16.57 -9.41
C TYR A 55 -1.00 -15.45 -9.67
N TYR A 56 -1.23 -14.64 -8.64
CA TYR A 56 -2.03 -13.43 -8.72
C TYR A 56 -1.14 -12.20 -8.82
N VAL A 57 -1.53 -11.25 -9.67
CA VAL A 57 -0.87 -9.95 -9.80
C VAL A 57 -1.46 -9.00 -8.77
N THR A 58 -0.60 -8.40 -7.94
CA THR A 58 -0.98 -7.43 -6.91
C THR A 58 -0.25 -6.12 -7.14
N THR A 59 -1.02 -5.07 -7.36
CA THR A 59 -0.58 -3.67 -7.41
C THR A 59 -1.19 -2.91 -6.22
N PRO A 60 -0.68 -1.72 -5.87
CA PRO A 60 -1.26 -0.92 -4.78
C PRO A 60 -2.73 -0.56 -5.02
N GLY A 61 -3.14 -0.42 -6.29
CA GLY A 61 -4.52 -0.05 -6.66
C GLY A 61 -5.44 -1.24 -6.94
N ALA A 62 -4.92 -2.36 -7.44
CA ALA A 62 -5.73 -3.50 -7.87
C ALA A 62 -5.07 -4.86 -7.58
N CYS A 63 -5.86 -5.92 -7.48
CA CYS A 63 -5.35 -7.28 -7.35
C CYS A 63 -6.18 -8.20 -8.22
N SER A 64 -5.55 -9.15 -8.91
CA SER A 64 -6.26 -10.11 -9.77
C SER A 64 -6.89 -11.27 -8.99
N CYS A 65 -6.81 -11.27 -7.65
CA CYS A 65 -7.40 -12.31 -6.83
C CYS A 65 -8.93 -12.25 -6.84
N PRO A 66 -9.62 -13.40 -6.67
CA PRO A 66 -11.08 -13.45 -6.64
C PRO A 66 -11.67 -12.54 -5.55
N ALA A 67 -10.98 -12.37 -4.43
CA ALA A 67 -11.43 -11.49 -3.34
C ALA A 67 -11.56 -10.02 -3.79
N ALA A 68 -10.64 -9.52 -4.63
CA ALA A 68 -10.70 -8.16 -5.17
C ALA A 68 -11.73 -8.03 -6.29
N MET A 69 -11.93 -9.09 -7.08
CA MET A 69 -12.96 -9.12 -8.11
C MET A 69 -14.39 -9.07 -7.52
N TYR A 70 -14.65 -9.85 -6.47
CA TYR A 70 -15.97 -9.88 -5.82
C TYR A 70 -16.21 -8.72 -4.85
N ASN A 71 -15.17 -8.04 -4.37
CA ASN A 71 -15.27 -6.89 -3.46
C ASN A 71 -14.51 -5.68 -4.02
N PRO A 72 -15.02 -5.05 -5.09
CA PRO A 72 -14.37 -3.88 -5.67
C PRO A 72 -14.29 -2.74 -4.63
N GLY A 73 -13.16 -2.04 -4.60
CA GLY A 73 -12.91 -0.91 -3.70
C GLY A 73 -12.44 -1.26 -2.28
N LYS A 74 -12.40 -2.54 -1.90
CA LYS A 74 -11.80 -2.97 -0.61
C LYS A 74 -10.43 -3.59 -0.83
N PRO A 75 -9.40 -3.23 -0.04
CA PRO A 75 -8.09 -3.83 -0.19
C PRO A 75 -8.12 -5.30 0.23
N CYS A 76 -7.64 -6.17 -0.65
CA CYS A 76 -7.60 -7.61 -0.40
C CYS A 76 -6.44 -7.98 0.54
N LYS A 77 -6.43 -9.24 1.02
CA LYS A 77 -5.35 -9.76 1.88
C LYS A 77 -3.97 -9.54 1.26
N HIS A 78 -3.82 -9.79 -0.04
CA HIS A 78 -2.55 -9.62 -0.74
C HIS A 78 -2.08 -8.16 -0.73
N GLN A 79 -2.97 -7.21 -1.05
CA GLN A 79 -2.63 -5.79 -1.00
C GLN A 79 -2.19 -5.36 0.40
N ARG A 80 -2.92 -5.76 1.45
CA ARG A 80 -2.57 -5.41 2.83
C ARG A 80 -1.22 -5.98 3.27
N THR A 81 -0.87 -7.18 2.83
CA THR A 81 0.39 -7.84 3.21
C THR A 81 1.59 -7.24 2.48
N TYR A 82 1.48 -6.97 1.17
CA TYR A 82 2.62 -6.53 0.36
C TYR A 82 2.70 -5.01 0.18
N TYR A 83 1.58 -4.32 0.31
CA TYR A 83 1.44 -2.87 0.27
C TYR A 83 0.66 -2.41 1.51
N PRO A 84 1.26 -2.52 2.72
CA PRO A 84 0.69 -1.84 3.86
C PRO A 84 0.63 -0.36 3.49
N GLN A 85 -0.58 0.15 3.20
CA GLN A 85 -0.77 1.59 3.12
C GLN A 85 -0.28 2.11 4.46
N LEU A 86 0.77 2.93 4.46
CA LEU A 86 1.16 3.67 5.66
C LEU A 86 -0.16 4.24 6.18
N ALA A 87 -0.61 3.72 7.33
CA ALA A 87 -1.76 4.28 8.01
C ALA A 87 -1.46 5.77 8.04
N LYS A 88 -2.33 6.57 7.42
CA LYS A 88 -2.19 8.03 7.44
C LYS A 88 -1.94 8.36 8.89
N THR A 89 -0.68 8.71 9.22
CA THR A 89 -0.31 9.14 10.55
C THR A 89 -1.24 10.30 10.79
N THR A 90 -2.26 10.10 11.62
CA THR A 90 -3.08 11.19 12.11
C THR A 90 -2.04 12.19 12.60
N PRO A 91 -1.91 13.38 11.98
CA PRO A 91 -0.94 14.34 12.47
C PRO A 91 -1.31 14.53 13.93
N GLU A 92 -0.37 14.22 14.83
CA GLU A 92 -0.56 14.54 16.24
C GLU A 92 -0.96 16.02 16.28
N PRO A 93 -1.96 16.39 17.08
CA PRO A 93 -2.37 17.78 17.16
C PRO A 93 -1.13 18.56 17.58
N VAL A 94 -0.54 19.29 16.62
CA VAL A 94 0.55 20.21 16.90
C VAL A 94 -0.07 21.30 17.75
N ASP A 95 0.06 21.13 19.07
CA ASP A 95 -0.24 22.18 20.02
C ASP A 95 0.45 23.44 19.49
N SER A 96 -0.35 24.48 19.35
CA SER A 96 -0.03 25.65 18.54
C SER A 96 1.39 26.15 18.84
N ILE A 97 2.17 26.48 17.80
CA ILE A 97 3.49 27.13 17.93
C ILE A 97 3.40 28.46 18.71
N ARG A 98 2.19 29.00 18.89
CA ARG A 98 1.92 30.19 19.68
C ARG A 98 2.23 29.91 21.16
N PRO A 99 3.12 30.69 21.79
CA PRO A 99 3.33 30.58 23.23
C PRO A 99 2.02 30.84 23.97
N ASP A 100 1.71 29.99 24.96
CA ASP A 100 0.55 30.21 25.84
C ASP A 100 0.81 31.47 26.67
N MET A 101 0.10 32.56 26.35
CA MET A 101 0.23 33.85 27.02
C MET A 101 -0.49 33.89 28.39
N ARG A 102 -1.09 32.76 28.85
CA ARG A 102 -1.66 32.65 30.19
C ARG A 102 -0.56 32.73 31.25
N GLY A 103 -0.32 33.95 31.72
CA GLY A 103 0.66 34.23 32.77
C GLY A 103 1.77 35.20 32.36
N PHE A 104 1.79 35.66 31.10
CA PHE A 104 2.75 36.69 30.70
C PHE A 104 2.36 38.04 31.31
N ARG A 105 3.04 38.42 32.39
CA ARG A 105 2.97 39.77 32.95
C ARG A 105 4.15 40.55 32.39
N PRO A 106 3.94 41.60 31.57
CA PRO A 106 5.05 42.45 31.18
C PRO A 106 5.66 43.04 32.46
N PHE A 107 6.98 42.91 32.57
CA PHE A 107 7.76 43.50 33.65
C PHE A 107 7.69 45.02 33.52
N SER A 108 6.83 45.67 34.30
CA SER A 108 6.70 47.12 34.33
C SER A 108 7.82 47.73 35.19
N LEU A 109 8.89 48.19 34.53
CA LEU A 109 9.80 49.17 35.10
C LEU A 109 9.54 50.53 34.45
N LEU A 110 8.72 51.36 35.09
CA LEU A 110 8.86 52.81 35.00
C LEU A 110 8.75 53.35 36.44
N PRO A 111 9.87 53.80 37.04
CA PRO A 111 9.86 54.38 38.37
C PRO A 111 9.42 55.84 38.26
N GLY A 112 8.28 56.18 38.87
CA GLY A 112 7.95 57.57 39.23
C GLY A 112 6.80 58.22 38.48
N GLU A 113 5.58 57.68 38.56
CA GLU A 113 4.38 58.47 38.32
C GLU A 113 3.53 58.50 39.59
N GLU A 114 3.72 59.56 40.37
CA GLU A 114 2.90 59.88 41.54
C GLU A 114 1.50 60.26 41.06
N VAL A 115 0.49 59.51 41.49
CA VAL A 115 -0.92 59.82 41.24
C VAL A 115 -1.30 60.99 42.14
N ALA A 116 -1.59 62.14 41.52
CA ALA A 116 -2.14 63.33 42.17
C ALA A 116 -3.60 63.13 42.63
#